data_AF-A0A5A5TXG1-F1
#
_entry.id   AF-A0A5A5TXG1-F1
#
_cell.length_a   1.000
_cell.length_b   1.000
_cell.length_c   1.000
_cell.angle_alpha   90.00
_cell.angle_beta   90.00
_cell.angle_gamma   90.00
#
_symmetry.space_group_name_H-M   'P 1'
#
loop_
_entity.id
_entity.type
_entity.pdbx_description
1 polymer ?
#
loop_
_entity_poly.entity_id
_entity_poly.type
_entity_poly.pdbx_seq_one_letter_code
_entity_poly.pdbx_strand_id
1 'polypeptide(L)'
;MFHIQPTPISWVLWLAMFAVPIIIIIIGIGIYFVSHKAKLGNIFGVIGLIGIVVVALLGASSKYYNYTHSSSYIKSQKSYQLEYNNNQQREIIIKDYQGKTFYQHTGTFSFDRNGHGVNLVDSKTGKKTAIYIGDNDTVIVTDK
;
A
#
# COMPACT_ATOMS: atom_id res chain seq x y z
N MET A 1 3.48 14.46 10.08
CA MET A 1 2.66 13.26 9.85
C MET A 1 2.80 12.35 11.05
N PHE A 2 1.70 12.02 11.73
CA PHE A 2 1.74 11.09 12.87
C PHE A 2 1.81 9.66 12.32
N HIS A 3 2.90 8.96 12.61
CA HIS A 3 3.09 7.55 12.26
C HIS A 3 2.75 6.70 13.48
N ILE A 4 1.53 6.17 13.53
CA ILE A 4 1.12 5.22 14.56
C ILE A 4 1.45 3.83 14.00
N GLN A 5 2.45 3.17 14.58
CA GLN A 5 2.82 1.80 14.22
C GLN A 5 1.60 0.86 14.38
N PRO A 6 1.34 -0.06 13.44
CA PRO A 6 0.24 -1.00 13.53
C PRO A 6 0.50 -1.95 14.70
N THR A 7 -0.15 -1.69 15.82
CA THR A 7 -0.11 -2.48 17.05
C THR A 7 -1.54 -2.83 17.43
N PRO A 8 -1.79 -3.82 18.30
CA PRO A 8 -3.15 -4.14 18.74
C PRO A 8 -3.90 -2.97 19.39
N ILE A 9 -3.20 -1.89 19.77
CA ILE A 9 -3.76 -0.65 20.37
C ILE A 9 -3.83 0.49 19.33
N SER A 10 -3.21 0.33 18.15
CA SER A 10 -3.16 1.40 17.14
C SER A 10 -4.54 1.83 16.68
N TRP A 11 -5.51 0.92 16.59
CA TRP A 11 -6.89 1.26 16.24
C TRP A 11 -7.53 2.20 17.27
N VAL A 12 -7.23 2.04 18.56
CA VAL A 12 -7.69 2.94 19.64
C VAL A 12 -7.03 4.30 19.53
N LEU A 13 -5.74 4.35 19.19
CA LEU A 13 -5.01 5.61 18.99
C LEU A 13 -5.52 6.38 17.75
N TRP A 14 -5.83 5.65 16.67
CA TRP A 14 -6.53 6.23 15.51
C TRP A 14 -7.91 6.74 15.90
N LEU A 15 -8.69 5.95 16.65
CA LEU A 15 -10.03 6.32 17.11
C LEU A 15 -9.97 7.56 18.02
N ALA A 16 -9.01 7.65 18.94
CA ALA A 16 -8.80 8.80 19.81
C ALA A 16 -8.41 10.06 19.02
N MET A 17 -7.55 9.92 17.99
CA MET A 17 -7.15 11.04 17.15
C MET A 17 -8.34 11.67 16.40
N PHE A 18 -9.36 10.88 16.06
CA PHE A 18 -10.58 11.38 15.40
C PHE A 18 -11.71 11.73 16.39
N ALA A 19 -11.87 10.97 17.47
CA ALA A 19 -12.94 11.15 18.45
C ALA A 19 -12.76 12.41 19.29
N VAL A 20 -11.54 12.73 19.72
CA VAL A 20 -11.26 13.92 20.53
C VAL A 20 -11.68 15.22 19.82
N PRO A 21 -11.29 15.48 18.56
CA PRO A 21 -11.75 16.69 17.89
C PRO A 21 -13.26 16.68 17.61
N ILE A 22 -13.88 15.54 17.31
CA ILE A 22 -15.34 15.44 17.15
C ILE A 22 -16.07 15.82 18.45
N ILE A 23 -15.59 15.37 19.60
CA ILE A 23 -16.14 15.74 20.92
C ILE A 23 -16.00 17.24 21.18
N ILE A 24 -14.83 17.84 20.86
CA ILE A 24 -14.61 19.29 20.97
C ILE A 24 -15.59 20.07 20.09
N ILE A 25 -15.87 19.58 18.87
CA ILE A 25 -16.86 20.18 17.95
C ILE A 25 -18.28 20.11 18.53
N ILE A 26 -18.70 18.95 19.05
CA ILE A 26 -20.03 18.78 19.65
C ILE A 26 -20.21 19.71 20.84
N ILE A 27 -19.19 19.83 21.70
CA ILE A 27 -19.19 20.77 22.83
C ILE A 27 -19.27 22.22 22.32
N GLY A 28 -18.50 22.58 21.29
CA GLY A 28 -18.53 23.91 20.68
C GLY A 28 -19.89 24.28 20.08
N ILE A 29 -20.55 23.33 19.41
CA ILE A 29 -21.91 23.51 18.88
C ILE A 29 -22.94 23.62 20.02
N GLY A 30 -22.82 22.80 21.06
CA GLY A 30 -23.68 22.88 22.25
C GLY A 30 -23.59 24.25 22.94
N ILE A 31 -22.38 24.78 23.11
CA ILE A 31 -22.15 26.12 23.67
C ILE A 31 -22.71 27.22 22.75
N TYR A 32 -22.61 27.06 21.42
CA TYR A 32 -23.20 27.99 20.44
C TYR A 32 -24.72 28.10 20.57
N PHE A 33 -25.42 26.97 20.64
CA PHE A 33 -26.88 26.96 20.81
C PHE A 33 -27.34 27.44 22.19
N VAL A 34 -26.55 27.21 23.24
CA VAL A 34 -26.89 27.69 24.60
C VAL A 34 -26.59 29.19 24.77
N SER A 35 -25.57 29.72 24.08
CA SER A 35 -25.14 31.12 24.18
C SER A 35 -25.82 32.05 23.18
N HIS A 36 -27.15 32.22 23.28
CA HIS A 36 -27.94 33.10 22.41
C HIS A 36 -27.68 34.62 22.57
N LYS A 37 -26.61 35.05 23.27
CA LYS A 37 -26.40 36.48 23.58
C LYS A 37 -25.01 37.09 23.33
N ALA A 38 -24.03 36.42 22.71
CA ALA A 38 -22.71 37.04 22.56
C ALA A 38 -22.03 36.76 21.21
N LYS A 39 -21.37 37.81 20.67
CA LYS A 39 -20.41 37.78 19.54
C LYS A 39 -19.39 36.63 19.61
N LEU A 40 -19.18 36.03 20.79
CA LEU A 40 -18.34 34.87 21.04
C LEU A 40 -18.83 33.58 20.34
N GLY A 41 -20.14 33.38 20.17
CA GLY A 41 -20.68 32.18 19.49
C GLY A 41 -20.18 32.04 18.05
N ASN A 42 -20.02 33.16 17.33
CA ASN A 42 -19.52 33.15 15.96
C ASN A 42 -18.03 32.74 15.88
N ILE A 43 -17.22 33.11 16.87
CA ILE A 43 -15.79 32.76 16.91
C ILE A 43 -15.62 31.26 17.18
N PHE A 44 -16.35 30.70 18.14
CA PHE A 44 -16.30 29.26 18.43
C PHE A 44 -16.86 28.41 17.28
N GLY A 45 -17.90 28.89 16.58
CA GLY A 45 -18.42 28.23 15.37
C GLY A 45 -17.39 28.17 14.24
N VAL A 46 -16.68 29.28 13.98
CA VAL A 46 -15.61 29.32 12.96
C VAL A 46 -14.43 28.41 13.34
N ILE A 47 -14.00 28.42 14.62
CA ILE A 47 -12.93 27.53 15.10
C ILE A 47 -13.34 26.06 14.99
N GLY A 48 -14.59 25.72 15.31
CA GLY A 48 -15.13 24.37 15.13
C GLY A 48 -15.12 23.91 13.67
N LEU A 49 -15.49 24.80 12.75
CA LEU A 49 -15.52 24.51 11.32
C LEU A 49 -14.10 24.32 10.76
N ILE A 50 -13.14 25.14 11.18
CA ILE A 50 -11.72 24.96 10.87
C ILE A 50 -11.21 23.62 11.41
N GLY A 51 -11.61 23.25 12.64
CA GLY A 51 -11.29 21.95 13.24
C GLY A 51 -11.76 20.75 12.40
N ILE A 52 -13.01 20.79 11.91
CA ILE A 52 -13.56 19.75 11.03
C ILE A 52 -12.73 19.62 9.75
N VAL A 53 -12.42 20.75 9.11
CA VAL A 53 -11.66 20.77 7.85
C VAL A 53 -10.26 20.18 8.07
N VAL A 54 -9.59 20.56 9.15
CA VAL A 54 -8.25 20.04 9.48
C VAL A 54 -8.28 18.53 9.73
N VAL A 55 -9.27 18.03 10.48
CA VAL A 55 -9.41 16.58 10.74
C VAL A 55 -9.72 15.79 9.48
N ALA A 56 -10.59 16.32 8.62
CA ALA A 56 -10.91 15.69 7.34
C ALA A 56 -9.67 15.63 6.42
N LEU A 57 -8.88 16.70 6.36
CA LEU A 57 -7.64 16.74 5.58
C LEU A 57 -6.58 15.78 6.14
N LEU A 58 -6.42 15.70 7.46
CA LEU A 58 -5.49 14.77 8.10
C LEU A 58 -5.91 13.30 7.89
N GLY A 59 -7.21 13.00 8.00
CA GLY A 59 -7.75 11.67 7.73
C GLY A 59 -7.59 11.25 6.27
N ALA A 60 -7.88 12.16 5.33
CA ALA A 60 -7.68 11.92 3.90
C ALA A 60 -6.19 11.70 3.56
N SER A 61 -5.31 12.54 4.12
CA SER A 61 -3.85 12.41 3.95
C SER A 61 -3.32 11.08 4.49
N SER A 62 -3.78 10.66 5.67
CA SER A 62 -3.41 9.38 6.26
C SER A 62 -3.88 8.19 5.43
N LYS A 63 -5.15 8.19 4.99
CA LYS A 63 -5.70 7.13 4.13
C LYS A 63 -4.93 7.03 2.82
N TYR A 64 -4.61 8.16 2.20
CA TYR A 64 -3.82 8.21 0.97
C TYR A 64 -2.42 7.64 1.17
N TYR A 65 -1.72 8.03 2.24
CA TYR A 65 -0.39 7.52 2.55
C TYR A 65 -0.38 6.01 2.82
N ASN A 66 -1.33 5.51 3.62
CA ASN A 66 -1.45 4.08 3.90
C ASN A 66 -1.79 3.28 2.64
N TYR A 67 -2.60 3.85 1.74
CA TYR A 67 -2.90 3.23 0.45
C TYR A 67 -1.65 3.15 -0.44
N THR A 68 -0.88 4.23 -0.57
CA THR A 68 0.32 4.26 -1.42
C THR A 68 1.47 3.41 -0.89
N HIS A 69 1.51 3.16 0.42
CA HIS A 69 2.52 2.28 1.04
C HIS A 69 2.00 0.85 1.29
N SER A 70 0.77 0.56 0.87
CA SER A 70 0.23 -0.80 0.98
C SER A 70 0.94 -1.75 0.02
N SER A 71 1.10 -3.01 0.45
CA SER A 71 1.70 -4.06 -0.37
C SER A 71 0.94 -4.28 -1.69
N SER A 72 -0.38 -4.08 -1.67
CA SER A 72 -1.23 -4.16 -2.86
C SER A 72 -0.93 -3.05 -3.87
N TYR A 73 -0.74 -1.81 -3.41
CA TYR A 73 -0.42 -0.70 -4.29
C TYR A 73 0.97 -0.82 -4.90
N ILE A 74 1.97 -1.22 -4.09
CA ILE A 74 3.33 -1.48 -4.56
C ILE A 74 3.35 -2.61 -5.60
N LYS A 75 2.61 -3.70 -5.36
CA LYS A 75 2.45 -4.80 -6.33
C LYS A 75 1.82 -4.30 -7.62
N SER A 76 0.73 -3.54 -7.52
CA SER A 76 0.02 -2.98 -8.67
C SER A 76 0.93 -2.05 -9.49
N GLN A 77 1.66 -1.13 -8.86
CA GLN A 77 2.63 -0.27 -9.55
C GLN A 77 3.69 -1.08 -10.29
N LYS A 78 4.26 -2.11 -9.66
CA LYS A 78 5.25 -2.98 -10.32
C LYS A 78 4.65 -3.73 -11.50
N SER A 79 3.43 -4.26 -11.37
CA SER A 79 2.72 -4.89 -12.48
C SER A 79 2.50 -3.93 -13.64
N TYR A 80 2.06 -2.70 -13.39
CA TYR A 80 1.89 -1.66 -14.43
C TYR A 80 3.22 -1.24 -15.07
N GLN A 81 4.30 -1.11 -14.28
CA GLN A 81 5.63 -0.80 -14.82
C GLN A 81 6.14 -1.91 -15.74
N LEU A 82 5.88 -3.18 -15.40
CA LEU A 82 6.26 -4.31 -16.25
C LEU A 82 5.43 -4.38 -17.54
N GLU A 83 4.16 -3.99 -17.50
CA GLU A 83 3.29 -3.94 -18.68
C GLU A 83 3.71 -2.83 -19.66
N TYR A 84 4.16 -1.68 -19.14
CA TYR A 84 4.59 -0.54 -19.95
C TYR A 84 6.07 -0.62 -20.37
N ASN A 85 6.94 -1.10 -19.49
CA ASN A 85 8.36 -1.31 -19.75
C ASN A 85 8.67 -2.80 -19.93
N ASN A 86 8.28 -3.30 -21.09
CA ASN A 86 8.57 -4.68 -21.52
C ASN A 86 10.08 -4.97 -21.70
N ASN A 87 10.98 -4.00 -21.47
CA ASN A 87 12.43 -4.15 -21.60
C ASN A 87 13.17 -4.32 -20.26
N GLN A 88 12.44 -4.40 -19.13
CA GLN A 88 13.09 -4.56 -17.82
C GLN A 88 13.90 -5.87 -17.74
N GLN A 89 15.17 -5.74 -17.35
CA GLN A 89 16.06 -6.88 -17.17
C GLN A 89 15.72 -7.59 -15.87
N ARG A 90 15.50 -8.90 -15.95
CA ARG A 90 15.17 -9.76 -14.82
C ARG A 90 16.11 -10.93 -14.76
N GLU A 91 16.23 -11.50 -13.59
CA GLU A 91 16.97 -12.72 -13.34
C GLU A 91 16.05 -13.73 -12.65
N ILE A 92 15.93 -14.92 -13.23
CA ILE A 92 15.26 -16.05 -12.61
C ILE A 92 16.30 -17.10 -12.24
N ILE A 93 16.23 -17.55 -10.99
CA ILE A 93 17.08 -18.61 -10.44
C ILE A 93 16.14 -19.66 -9.87
N ILE A 94 16.31 -20.91 -10.31
CA ILE A 94 15.61 -22.05 -9.77
C ILE A 94 16.62 -22.95 -9.08
N LYS A 95 16.36 -23.20 -7.80
CA LYS A 95 17.19 -24.00 -6.91
C LYS A 95 16.45 -25.26 -6.50
N ASP A 96 17.17 -26.36 -6.40
CA ASP A 96 16.62 -27.59 -5.84
C ASP A 96 16.41 -27.47 -4.32
N TYR A 97 15.84 -28.51 -3.72
CA TYR A 97 15.64 -28.63 -2.28
C TYR A 97 16.94 -28.57 -1.44
N GLN A 98 18.10 -28.82 -2.06
CA GLN A 98 19.41 -28.70 -1.41
C GLN A 98 20.01 -27.29 -1.57
N GLY A 99 19.32 -26.38 -2.27
CA GLY A 99 19.77 -25.03 -2.55
C GLY A 99 20.71 -24.91 -3.75
N LYS A 100 20.93 -25.98 -4.52
CA LYS A 100 21.75 -25.97 -5.73
C LYS A 100 20.95 -25.39 -6.89
N THR A 101 21.52 -24.39 -7.55
CA THR A 101 20.94 -23.81 -8.76
C THR A 101 21.03 -24.81 -9.91
N PHE A 102 19.89 -25.19 -10.50
CA PHE A 102 19.85 -26.03 -11.71
C PHE A 102 19.34 -25.26 -12.94
N TYR A 103 18.74 -24.10 -12.74
CA TYR A 103 18.38 -23.20 -13.83
C TYR A 103 18.63 -21.75 -13.43
N GLN A 104 19.27 -20.99 -14.31
CA GLN A 104 19.50 -19.56 -14.16
C GLN A 104 19.37 -18.90 -15.53
N HIS A 105 18.57 -17.85 -15.60
CA HIS A 105 18.41 -17.06 -16.81
C HIS A 105 18.32 -15.58 -16.45
N THR A 106 19.12 -14.76 -17.13
CA THR A 106 19.05 -13.31 -17.04
C THR A 106 18.68 -12.75 -18.40
N GLY A 107 17.67 -11.90 -18.43
CA GLY A 107 17.17 -11.32 -19.67
C GLY A 107 15.88 -10.57 -19.47
N THR A 108 15.26 -10.21 -20.58
CA THR A 108 13.94 -9.59 -20.59
C THR A 108 12.93 -10.68 -20.92
N PHE A 109 12.23 -11.20 -19.93
CA PHE A 109 11.28 -12.30 -20.11
C PHE A 109 10.08 -12.11 -19.20
N SER A 110 8.88 -12.50 -19.60
CA SER A 110 7.75 -12.72 -18.70
C SER A 110 7.77 -14.15 -18.17
N PHE A 111 7.20 -14.36 -16.97
CA PHE A 111 7.08 -15.69 -16.40
C PHE A 111 5.68 -15.94 -15.86
N ASP A 112 5.24 -17.19 -15.95
CA ASP A 112 4.02 -17.70 -15.33
C ASP A 112 4.34 -19.02 -14.62
N ARG A 113 3.75 -19.23 -13.44
CA ARG A 113 3.94 -20.44 -12.65
C ARG A 113 2.60 -21.14 -12.49
N ASN A 114 2.52 -22.35 -13.04
CA ASN A 114 1.34 -23.20 -12.93
C ASN A 114 1.74 -24.58 -12.39
N GLY A 115 1.47 -24.82 -11.11
CA GLY A 115 1.87 -26.04 -10.40
C GLY A 115 3.39 -26.25 -10.45
N HIS A 116 3.80 -27.37 -11.04
CA HIS A 116 5.21 -27.76 -11.27
C HIS A 116 5.83 -27.14 -12.52
N GLY A 117 5.10 -26.30 -13.26
CA GLY A 117 5.58 -25.66 -14.47
C GLY A 117 5.93 -24.19 -14.25
N VAL A 118 7.14 -23.80 -14.64
CA VAL A 118 7.55 -22.40 -14.82
C VAL A 118 7.67 -22.14 -16.31
N ASN A 119 6.77 -21.33 -16.86
CA ASN A 119 6.77 -20.92 -18.25
C ASN A 119 7.43 -19.55 -18.37
N LEU A 120 8.50 -19.46 -19.17
CA LEU A 120 9.18 -18.22 -19.50
C LEU A 120 8.87 -17.85 -20.95
N VAL A 121 8.63 -16.57 -21.22
CA VAL A 121 8.51 -16.02 -22.57
C VAL A 121 9.49 -14.88 -22.71
N ASP A 122 10.48 -15.03 -23.58
CA ASP A 122 11.42 -13.96 -23.91
C ASP A 122 10.67 -12.80 -24.58
N SER A 123 10.79 -11.60 -24.03
CA SER A 123 10.08 -10.41 -24.51
C SER A 123 10.63 -9.87 -25.83
N LYS A 124 11.87 -10.22 -26.20
CA LYS A 124 12.50 -9.78 -27.45
C LYS A 124 12.31 -10.79 -28.58
N THR A 125 12.47 -12.08 -28.27
CA THR A 125 12.45 -13.14 -29.29
C THR A 125 11.12 -13.89 -29.36
N GLY A 126 10.27 -13.74 -28.35
CA GLY A 126 9.02 -14.51 -28.21
C GLY A 126 9.24 -15.99 -27.90
N LYS A 127 10.49 -16.41 -27.68
CA LYS A 127 10.83 -17.80 -27.37
C LYS A 127 10.21 -18.23 -26.05
N LYS A 128 9.46 -19.32 -26.09
CA LYS A 128 8.84 -19.93 -24.91
C LYS A 128 9.73 -21.04 -24.36
N THR A 129 9.97 -21.03 -23.06
CA THR A 129 10.73 -22.06 -22.34
C THR A 129 9.90 -22.56 -21.18
N ALA A 130 9.59 -23.86 -21.16
CA ALA A 130 8.89 -24.49 -20.04
C ALA A 130 9.91 -25.24 -19.18
N ILE A 131 9.92 -24.97 -17.88
CA ILE A 131 10.82 -25.60 -16.91
C ILE A 131 9.95 -26.33 -15.90
N TYR A 132 10.24 -27.62 -15.70
CA TYR A 132 9.57 -28.43 -14.68
C TYR A 132 10.36 -28.34 -13.37
N ILE A 133 9.65 -28.07 -12.28
CA ILE A 133 10.20 -27.93 -10.93
C ILE A 133 9.54 -28.94 -9.99
N GLY A 134 10.33 -29.53 -9.10
CA GLY A 134 9.82 -30.38 -8.02
C GLY A 134 9.06 -29.58 -6.97
N ASP A 135 8.33 -30.27 -6.10
CA ASP A 135 7.56 -29.65 -5.01
C ASP A 135 8.38 -28.78 -4.06
N ASN A 136 9.64 -29.17 -3.86
CA ASN A 136 10.55 -28.54 -2.91
C ASN A 136 11.54 -27.57 -3.58
N ASP A 137 11.37 -27.32 -4.87
CA ASP A 137 12.26 -26.41 -5.60
C ASP A 137 11.85 -24.96 -5.36
N THR A 138 12.86 -24.09 -5.24
CA THR A 138 12.68 -22.67 -4.97
C THR A 138 12.87 -21.86 -6.24
N VAL A 139 11.86 -21.05 -6.59
CA VAL A 139 11.93 -20.09 -7.70
C VAL A 139 12.16 -18.70 -7.14
N ILE A 140 13.26 -18.07 -7.53
CA ILE A 140 13.64 -16.70 -7.15
C ILE A 140 13.61 -15.86 -8.42
N VAL A 141 12.85 -14.76 -8.40
CA VAL A 141 12.83 -13.78 -9.48
C VAL A 141 13.27 -12.44 -8.93
N THR A 142 14.31 -11.88 -9.55
CA THR A 142 14.89 -10.59 -9.19
C THR A 142 14.76 -9.64 -10.36
N ASP A 143 14.07 -8.52 -10.13
CA ASP A 143 14.03 -7.40 -11.07
C ASP A 143 15.30 -6.55 -10.89
N LYS A 144 16.03 -6.27 -11.99
CA LYS A 144 17.20 -5.39 -12.00
C LYS A 144 16.83 -3.98 -12.47
#